data_AF-F1LKC1-F1
#
_entry.id   AF-F1LKC1-F1
#
_cell.length_a   1.000
_cell.length_b   1.000
_cell.length_c   1.000
_cell.angle_alpha   90.00
_cell.angle_beta   90.00
_cell.angle_gamma   90.00
#
_symmetry.space_group_name_H-M   'P 1'
#
loop_
_entity.id
_entity.type
_entity.pdbx_description
1 polymer ?
#
loop_
_entity_poly.entity_id
_entity_poly.type
_entity_poly.pdbx_seq_one_letter_code
_entity_poly.pdbx_strand_id
1 'polypeptide(L)'
;VTPGFIMSLYAFLRSCQIPPSEEQIEECLAGNLCRCTGYRPIADAFQVFAKTNDTLYTETSSLNLQGGDSVCPSTGKPCSCKSKALSGTDSTKQCMPSGGRCQPIFFSEIDGSRYVEKELIFPPELLLRKSAFLDLSGFGGLKWYRPLRLQQVLELKAKYPDAKFLVGNTEVGIEMRLKGMQYQVLISTTHVPELNVLSVKEDGMEIGAAVRLSELLHAFRKVVRDRDARETSSCKAFIEQLKWFAGTQIKNVASIGGNICTASPISDLNPLWMASNAKFQVIDCKGNIRTVLAEKFFLGYRKVDLARDEILLSVFLPWTRPFEYVKEFKQAHRRDDDIAIVNAGMRVYLQEKSENWVISDASIVYGGVAPISLSAVETKEFLVGKYWNQELLQDALKILQRDVFLKQDAPGGMVEIR
;
A
#
# COMPACT_ATOMS: atom_id res chain seq x y z
N VAL A 1 14.22 16.71 10.06
CA VAL A 1 13.73 15.36 9.69
C VAL A 1 13.56 14.46 10.91
N THR A 2 14.47 14.51 11.90
CA THR A 2 14.46 13.65 13.10
C THR A 2 13.12 13.55 13.84
N PRO A 3 12.35 14.63 14.09
CA PRO A 3 11.05 14.49 14.75
C PRO A 3 10.05 13.61 13.99
N GLY A 4 10.06 13.66 12.65
CA GLY A 4 9.18 12.83 11.81
C GLY A 4 9.49 11.33 11.94
N PHE A 5 10.78 10.98 11.95
CA PHE A 5 11.23 9.61 12.19
C PHE A 5 10.81 9.12 13.59
N ILE A 6 11.09 9.92 14.63
CA ILE A 6 10.73 9.57 16.02
C ILE A 6 9.22 9.35 16.13
N MET A 7 8.39 10.26 15.61
CA MET A 7 6.93 10.14 15.70
C MET A 7 6.39 8.97 14.89
N SER A 8 7.02 8.63 13.76
CA SER A 8 6.61 7.45 12.96
C SER A 8 6.86 6.17 13.73
N LEU A 9 8.07 6.00 14.29
CA LEU A 9 8.39 4.84 15.13
C LEU A 9 7.51 4.78 16.38
N TYR A 10 7.37 5.91 17.08
CA TYR A 10 6.55 5.98 18.28
C TYR A 10 5.11 5.53 18.00
N ALA A 11 4.46 6.11 16.99
CA ALA A 11 3.10 5.72 16.61
C ALA A 11 3.00 4.24 16.21
N PHE A 12 4.01 3.74 15.49
CA PHE A 12 4.06 2.33 15.08
C PHE A 12 4.19 1.40 16.29
N LEU A 13 5.15 1.62 17.19
CA LEU A 13 5.34 0.82 18.41
C LEU A 13 4.08 0.83 19.30
N ARG A 14 3.40 1.98 19.43
CA ARG A 14 2.14 2.09 20.18
C ARG A 14 0.98 1.31 19.56
N SER A 15 1.03 1.00 18.26
CA SER A 15 0.03 0.20 17.57
C SER A 15 0.31 -1.31 17.60
N CYS A 16 1.54 -1.69 17.93
CA CYS A 16 1.97 -3.08 18.00
C CYS A 16 1.59 -3.71 19.34
N GLN A 17 0.94 -4.88 19.31
CA GLN A 17 0.69 -5.69 20.51
C GLN A 17 1.87 -6.59 20.88
N ILE A 18 2.70 -6.92 19.90
CA ILE A 18 3.91 -7.73 20.03
C ILE A 18 5.08 -6.96 19.40
N PRO A 19 6.33 -7.25 19.79
CA PRO A 19 7.49 -6.63 19.16
C PRO A 19 7.45 -6.78 17.62
N PRO A 20 7.62 -5.69 16.86
CA PRO A 20 7.53 -5.71 15.41
C PRO A 20 8.67 -6.50 14.76
N SER A 21 8.50 -6.98 13.53
CA SER A 21 9.63 -7.53 12.76
C SER A 21 10.53 -6.43 12.19
N GLU A 22 11.74 -6.80 11.77
CA GLU A 22 12.66 -5.90 11.08
C GLU A 22 12.03 -5.30 9.80
N GLU A 23 11.31 -6.10 9.01
CA GLU A 23 10.61 -5.63 7.82
C GLU A 23 9.57 -4.55 8.16
N GLN A 24 8.82 -4.72 9.26
CA GLN A 24 7.84 -3.73 9.66
C GLN A 24 8.48 -2.43 10.17
N ILE A 25 9.65 -2.53 10.81
CA ILE A 25 10.45 -1.36 11.19
C ILE A 25 10.92 -0.60 9.93
N GLU A 26 11.36 -1.31 8.89
CA GLU A 26 11.73 -0.69 7.61
C GLU A 26 10.52 -0.05 6.91
N GLU A 27 9.36 -0.73 6.87
CA GLU A 27 8.12 -0.18 6.31
C GLU A 27 7.70 1.13 7.02
N CYS A 28 7.94 1.23 8.33
CA CYS A 28 7.68 2.45 9.11
C CYS A 28 8.54 3.65 8.65
N LEU A 29 9.69 3.42 8.02
CA LEU A 29 10.58 4.48 7.53
C LEU A 29 10.15 5.05 6.18
N ALA A 30 9.37 4.33 5.38
CA ALA A 30 9.14 4.60 3.95
C ALA A 30 8.58 6.01 3.63
N GLY A 31 7.87 6.65 4.58
CA GLY A 31 7.32 8.01 4.40
C GLY A 31 8.18 9.16 4.92
N ASN A 32 9.40 8.88 5.39
CA ASN A 32 10.28 9.88 6.00
C ASN A 32 11.55 10.05 5.17
N LEU A 33 11.83 11.27 4.72
CA LEU A 33 13.02 11.56 3.92
C LEU A 33 14.14 12.17 4.77
N CYS A 34 15.36 11.65 4.60
CA CYS A 34 16.58 12.22 5.16
C CYS A 34 17.63 12.39 4.08
N ARG A 35 18.22 13.59 3.98
CA ARG A 35 19.28 13.88 3.01
C ARG A 35 20.69 13.67 3.56
N CYS A 36 20.86 13.63 4.88
CA CYS A 36 22.18 13.69 5.52
C CYS A 36 22.73 12.33 5.94
N THR A 37 21.90 11.47 6.52
CA THR A 37 22.38 10.28 7.24
C THR A 37 22.59 9.05 6.37
N GLY A 38 22.10 9.06 5.12
CA GLY A 38 22.05 7.86 4.29
C GLY A 38 21.19 6.73 4.88
N TYR A 39 20.27 7.05 5.81
CA TYR A 39 19.36 6.16 6.54
C TYR A 39 19.98 5.12 7.46
N ARG A 40 21.19 4.61 7.18
CA ARG A 40 21.81 3.51 7.93
C ARG A 40 21.79 3.70 9.45
N PRO A 41 22.27 4.81 10.04
CA PRO A 41 22.26 4.96 11.50
C PRO A 41 20.85 5.11 12.10
N ILE A 42 19.85 5.49 11.30
CA ILE A 42 18.45 5.57 11.76
C ILE A 42 17.85 4.17 11.80
N ALA A 43 18.07 3.37 10.75
CA ALA A 43 17.63 1.99 10.70
C ALA A 43 18.26 1.17 11.84
N ASP A 44 19.57 1.31 12.06
CA ASP A 44 20.29 0.66 13.17
C ASP A 44 19.67 1.02 14.53
N ALA A 45 19.35 2.30 14.75
CA ALA A 45 18.72 2.76 15.99
C ALA A 45 17.30 2.22 16.19
N PHE A 46 16.58 1.87 15.11
CA PHE A 46 15.20 1.39 15.19
C PHE A 46 15.12 -0.13 15.31
N GLN A 47 16.11 -0.85 14.80
CA GLN A 47 16.19 -2.31 14.87
C GLN A 47 16.22 -2.85 16.31
N VAL A 48 16.65 -2.04 17.28
CA VAL A 48 16.64 -2.39 18.71
C VAL A 48 15.24 -2.67 19.28
N PHE A 49 14.18 -2.26 18.56
CA PHE A 49 12.79 -2.53 18.91
C PHE A 49 12.20 -3.72 18.15
N ALA A 50 12.93 -4.30 17.20
CA ALA A 50 12.47 -5.44 16.44
C ALA A 50 12.57 -6.73 17.26
N LYS A 51 11.69 -7.69 16.98
CA LYS A 51 11.81 -9.06 17.48
C LYS A 51 13.04 -9.70 16.85
N THR A 52 14.10 -9.90 17.62
CA THR A 52 15.22 -10.74 17.19
C THR A 52 14.75 -12.19 17.09
N ASN A 53 14.90 -12.79 15.92
CA ASN A 53 14.75 -14.25 15.78
C ASN A 53 15.98 -14.91 16.39
N ASP A 54 16.01 -15.02 17.71
CA ASP A 54 17.11 -15.69 18.43
C ASP A 54 17.19 -17.19 18.11
N THR A 55 16.17 -17.76 17.45
CA THR A 55 16.09 -19.17 17.05
C THR A 55 17.22 -19.61 16.11
N LEU A 56 17.80 -18.70 15.32
CA LEU A 56 18.93 -19.04 14.44
C LEU A 56 20.28 -19.09 15.18
N TYR A 57 20.37 -18.54 16.40
CA TYR A 57 21.60 -18.49 17.18
C TYR A 57 21.57 -19.40 18.42
N THR A 58 20.38 -19.79 18.91
CA THR A 58 20.22 -20.72 20.03
C THR A 58 20.39 -22.19 19.65
N GLU A 59 20.25 -22.58 18.38
CA GLU A 59 20.48 -23.98 17.96
C GLU A 59 21.93 -24.27 17.51
N THR A 60 22.79 -23.26 17.36
CA THR A 60 24.20 -23.48 16.98
C THR A 60 25.15 -23.53 18.18
N SER A 61 24.66 -23.28 19.40
CA SER A 61 25.51 -23.26 20.61
C SER A 61 25.61 -24.61 21.33
N SER A 62 25.13 -25.72 20.75
CA SER A 62 25.13 -27.03 21.44
C SER A 62 25.47 -28.26 20.57
N LEU A 63 26.12 -28.08 19.42
CA LEU A 63 26.74 -29.20 18.69
C LEU A 63 28.26 -29.07 18.71
N ASN A 64 28.84 -29.69 19.76
CA ASN A 64 30.11 -30.39 19.81
C ASN A 64 31.32 -29.83 19.03
N LEU A 65 32.32 -29.39 19.82
CA LEU A 65 33.73 -29.54 19.44
C LEU A 65 33.99 -31.00 19.04
N GLN A 66 34.32 -31.25 17.77
CA GLN A 66 35.36 -32.20 17.38
C GLN A 66 35.80 -31.94 15.93
N GLY A 67 37.06 -31.50 15.79
CA GLY A 67 37.93 -31.64 14.61
C GLY A 67 37.35 -31.36 13.22
N GLY A 68 37.43 -30.12 12.76
CA GLY A 68 37.26 -29.78 11.34
C GLY A 68 37.96 -28.45 11.02
N ASP A 69 38.82 -28.45 10.00
CA ASP A 69 39.65 -27.30 9.64
C ASP A 69 38.81 -26.04 9.39
N SER A 70 39.18 -24.95 10.07
CA SER A 70 38.49 -23.67 9.97
C SER A 70 38.71 -23.04 8.59
N VAL A 71 37.63 -22.89 7.82
CA VAL A 71 37.64 -22.26 6.49
C VAL A 71 37.64 -20.74 6.63
N CYS A 72 38.57 -20.07 5.95
CA CYS A 72 38.72 -18.62 5.99
C CYS A 72 37.58 -17.92 5.22
N PRO A 73 36.82 -16.99 5.84
CA PRO A 73 35.69 -16.31 5.19
C PRO A 73 36.06 -15.54 3.92
N SER A 74 37.32 -15.10 3.81
CA SER A 74 37.81 -14.30 2.68
C SER A 74 38.22 -15.14 1.47
N THR A 75 38.52 -16.44 1.66
CA THR A 75 39.10 -17.28 0.60
C THR A 75 38.41 -18.63 0.41
N GLY A 76 37.49 -19.02 1.30
CA GLY A 76 36.75 -20.28 1.19
C GLY A 76 37.63 -21.54 1.29
N LYS A 77 38.85 -21.43 1.82
CA LYS A 77 39.79 -22.56 2.03
C LYS A 77 40.27 -22.64 3.49
N PRO A 78 40.70 -23.82 3.97
CA PRO A 78 41.34 -23.96 5.29
C PRO A 78 42.50 -22.99 5.47
N CYS A 79 42.49 -22.14 6.51
CA CYS A 79 43.65 -21.29 6.85
C CYS A 79 44.15 -21.57 8.27
N SER A 80 45.46 -21.53 8.44
CA SER A 80 46.14 -21.62 9.75
C SER A 80 46.26 -20.26 10.45
N CYS A 81 45.44 -19.28 10.05
CA CYS A 81 45.66 -17.86 10.31
C CYS A 81 45.31 -17.39 11.75
N LYS A 82 45.16 -18.33 12.69
CA LYS A 82 45.23 -18.09 14.13
C LYS A 82 46.23 -19.04 14.78
N SER A 83 47.47 -18.59 14.94
CA SER A 83 48.43 -19.21 15.86
C SER A 83 49.33 -18.16 16.50
N LYS A 84 49.02 -17.86 17.77
CA LYS A 84 49.92 -17.66 18.93
C LYS A 84 49.23 -16.78 19.97
N ALA A 85 48.51 -17.43 20.87
CA ALA A 85 48.35 -16.92 22.22
C ALA A 85 49.74 -16.99 22.89
N LEU A 86 50.27 -15.85 23.30
CA LEU A 86 51.42 -15.77 24.20
C LEU A 86 50.91 -15.23 25.53
N SER A 87 50.98 -16.09 26.53
CA SER A 87 50.80 -15.83 27.94
C SER A 87 51.85 -14.84 28.46
N GLY A 88 51.44 -13.83 29.23
CA GLY A 88 52.34 -12.96 29.98
C GLY A 88 51.56 -11.90 30.77
N THR A 89 51.78 -11.88 32.08
CA THR A 89 51.16 -11.03 33.10
C THR A 89 51.58 -9.56 33.06
N ASP A 90 50.71 -8.72 33.64
CA ASP A 90 50.93 -7.39 34.23
C ASP A 90 51.02 -6.09 33.40
N SER A 91 50.24 -5.12 33.91
CA SER A 91 50.39 -3.66 33.89
C SER A 91 49.91 -2.84 32.69
N THR A 92 48.85 -2.06 32.98
CA THR A 92 48.49 -0.73 32.44
C THR A 92 49.42 -0.14 31.37
N LYS A 93 48.94 -0.05 30.12
CA LYS A 93 49.26 1.06 29.20
C LYS A 93 48.06 1.42 28.33
N GLN A 94 47.67 2.69 28.43
CA GLN A 94 46.82 3.40 27.47
C GLN A 94 47.36 3.22 26.04
N CYS A 95 46.48 3.04 25.07
CA CYS A 95 46.82 3.18 23.65
C CYS A 95 45.85 4.14 22.97
N MET A 96 46.43 5.24 22.47
CA MET A 96 45.82 6.17 21.51
C MET A 96 45.48 5.44 20.19
N PRO A 97 44.42 5.83 19.47
CA PRO A 97 44.02 5.13 18.25
C PRO A 97 44.79 5.67 17.04
N SER A 98 45.55 4.79 16.39
CA SER A 98 46.08 4.98 15.03
C SER A 98 46.01 3.64 14.32
N GLY A 99 45.14 3.49 13.30
CA GLY A 99 45.05 2.28 12.48
C GLY A 99 43.63 1.71 12.40
N GLY A 100 42.87 2.17 11.41
CA GLY A 100 41.45 1.85 11.22
C GLY A 100 41.17 0.38 10.96
N ARG A 101 40.62 -0.29 11.98
CA ARG A 101 39.57 -1.28 11.79
C ARG A 101 38.26 -0.58 12.12
N CYS A 102 37.38 -0.38 11.14
CA CYS A 102 36.00 -0.03 11.45
C CYS A 102 35.40 -1.24 12.17
N GLN A 103 35.41 -1.22 13.51
CA GLN A 103 34.50 -2.08 14.26
C GLN A 103 33.07 -1.63 13.91
N PRO A 104 32.13 -2.55 13.68
CA PRO A 104 30.72 -2.18 13.68
C PRO A 104 30.47 -1.51 15.02
N ILE A 105 30.05 -0.25 15.00
CA ILE A 105 29.59 0.39 16.21
C ILE A 105 28.28 -0.33 16.56
N PHE A 106 28.33 -1.35 17.41
CA PHE A 106 27.16 -1.92 18.07
C PHE A 106 26.60 -0.82 18.96
N PHE A 107 25.74 0.02 18.40
CA PHE A 107 25.26 1.23 19.06
C PHE A 107 23.87 1.00 19.63
N SER A 108 23.76 0.01 20.52
CA SER A 108 22.75 -0.03 21.59
C SER A 108 22.91 -1.32 22.40
N GLU A 109 23.39 -1.22 23.64
CA GLU A 109 23.14 -2.24 24.68
C GLU A 109 21.70 -2.11 25.25
N ILE A 110 20.91 -1.17 24.70
CA ILE A 110 19.56 -0.85 25.16
C ILE A 110 18.59 -1.83 24.50
N ASP A 111 18.00 -2.66 25.36
CA ASP A 111 16.85 -3.49 25.04
C ASP A 111 15.59 -2.61 24.90
N GLY A 112 15.10 -2.47 23.65
CA GLY A 112 13.93 -1.67 23.31
C GLY A 112 12.62 -2.20 23.90
N SER A 113 12.59 -3.46 24.39
CA SER A 113 11.38 -4.07 24.97
C SER A 113 10.96 -3.44 26.31
N ARG A 114 11.85 -2.67 26.96
CA ARG A 114 11.60 -2.02 28.26
C ARG A 114 10.83 -0.70 28.18
N TYR A 115 10.55 -0.18 26.98
CA TYR A 115 9.99 1.17 26.80
C TYR A 115 8.47 1.29 27.01
N VAL A 116 7.77 0.23 27.44
CA VAL A 116 6.29 0.20 27.50
C VAL A 116 5.69 0.72 28.81
N GLU A 117 6.50 0.96 29.85
CA GLU A 117 6.00 1.14 31.22
C GLU A 117 5.47 2.55 31.54
N LYS A 118 5.86 3.59 30.77
CA LYS A 118 5.51 5.00 31.06
C LYS A 118 5.11 5.75 29.80
N GLU A 119 3.88 5.51 29.36
CA GLU A 119 3.32 6.10 28.16
C GLU A 119 2.28 7.18 28.44
N LEU A 120 2.06 8.06 27.45
CA LEU A 120 1.01 9.07 27.53
C LEU A 120 -0.36 8.38 27.65
N ILE A 121 -1.11 8.77 28.68
CA ILE A 121 -2.49 8.33 28.85
C ILE A 121 -3.37 8.95 27.76
N PHE A 122 -4.38 8.21 27.32
CA PHE A 122 -5.42 8.79 26.48
C PHE A 122 -6.25 9.77 27.31
N PRO A 123 -6.47 11.02 26.86
CA PRO A 123 -7.20 12.02 27.65
C PRO A 123 -8.60 11.52 28.04
N PRO A 124 -8.93 11.39 29.35
CA PRO A 124 -10.20 10.81 29.78
C PRO A 124 -11.43 11.58 29.28
N GLU A 125 -11.32 12.91 29.13
CA GLU A 125 -12.38 13.76 28.59
C GLU A 125 -12.82 13.35 27.18
N LEU A 126 -11.88 12.85 26.36
CA LEU A 126 -12.18 12.42 24.99
C LEU A 126 -12.91 11.06 24.95
N LEU A 127 -12.77 10.21 25.97
CA LEU A 127 -13.52 8.96 26.07
C LEU A 127 -15.01 9.20 26.32
N LEU A 128 -15.34 10.28 27.03
CA LEU A 128 -16.71 10.67 27.36
C LEU A 128 -17.38 11.50 26.24
N ARG A 129 -16.60 11.92 25.23
CA ARG A 129 -17.09 12.78 24.16
C ARG A 129 -18.06 12.03 23.26
N LYS A 130 -19.29 12.54 23.16
CA LYS A 130 -20.28 12.07 22.18
C LYS A 130 -19.98 12.68 20.81
N SER A 131 -19.98 11.84 19.77
CA SER A 131 -19.92 12.32 18.39
C SER A 131 -21.14 13.17 18.08
N ALA A 132 -20.91 14.35 17.49
CA ALA A 132 -21.96 15.28 17.08
C ALA A 132 -21.78 15.67 15.61
N PHE A 133 -22.91 15.94 14.95
CA PHE A 133 -22.92 16.64 13.67
C PHE A 133 -22.26 18.01 13.85
N LEU A 134 -21.35 18.39 12.95
CA LEU A 134 -20.71 19.71 12.96
C LEU A 134 -21.04 20.47 11.68
N ASP A 135 -21.37 21.76 11.83
CA ASP A 135 -21.48 22.75 10.77
C ASP A 135 -20.59 23.92 11.18
N LEU A 136 -19.45 24.07 10.51
CA LEU A 136 -18.45 25.09 10.81
C LEU A 136 -18.36 26.05 9.62
N SER A 137 -18.30 27.34 9.92
CA SER A 137 -18.04 28.39 8.94
C SER A 137 -16.63 28.94 9.12
N GLY A 138 -15.89 29.02 8.02
CA GLY A 138 -14.55 29.59 7.94
C GLY A 138 -14.53 30.92 7.18
N PHE A 139 -13.33 31.48 7.03
CA PHE A 139 -13.12 32.69 6.26
C PHE A 139 -13.54 32.52 4.79
N GLY A 140 -13.96 33.62 4.16
CA GLY A 140 -14.28 33.63 2.73
C GLY A 140 -15.54 32.84 2.34
N GLY A 141 -16.44 32.57 3.30
CA GLY A 141 -17.68 31.83 3.05
C GLY A 141 -17.54 30.30 3.07
N LEU A 142 -16.35 29.79 3.41
CA LEU A 142 -16.08 28.36 3.49
C LEU A 142 -17.00 27.70 4.53
N LYS A 143 -17.67 26.62 4.14
CA LYS A 143 -18.46 25.76 5.02
C LYS A 143 -17.83 24.38 5.13
N TRP A 144 -17.75 23.85 6.34
CA TRP A 144 -17.27 22.51 6.61
C TRP A 144 -18.28 21.75 7.46
N TYR A 145 -18.72 20.61 6.92
CA TYR A 145 -19.71 19.73 7.54
C TYR A 145 -19.08 18.43 7.99
N ARG A 146 -19.49 17.91 9.14
CA ARG A 146 -19.19 16.54 9.59
C ARG A 146 -20.48 15.79 9.94
N PRO A 147 -21.13 15.16 8.94
CA PRO A 147 -22.25 14.26 9.18
C PRO A 147 -21.86 12.99 9.96
N LEU A 148 -22.85 12.40 10.62
CA LEU A 148 -22.72 11.13 11.36
C LEU A 148 -23.59 10.00 10.76
N ARG A 149 -24.47 10.32 9.82
CA ARG A 149 -25.40 9.38 9.18
C ARG A 149 -25.34 9.57 7.67
N LEU A 150 -25.51 8.48 6.92
CA LEU A 150 -25.54 8.52 5.46
C LEU A 150 -26.59 9.51 4.94
N GLN A 151 -27.79 9.50 5.52
CA GLN A 151 -28.87 10.42 5.14
C GLN A 151 -28.46 11.90 5.18
N GLN A 152 -27.67 12.31 6.17
CA GLN A 152 -27.17 13.69 6.27
C GLN A 152 -26.16 14.02 5.16
N VAL A 153 -25.35 13.05 4.75
CA VAL A 153 -24.43 13.20 3.60
C VAL A 153 -25.23 13.44 2.32
N LEU A 154 -26.28 12.63 2.11
CA LEU A 154 -27.16 12.72 0.94
C LEU A 154 -27.90 14.06 0.89
N GLU A 155 -28.46 14.52 2.02
CA GLU A 155 -29.08 15.84 2.13
C GLU A 155 -28.11 16.98 1.82
N LEU A 156 -26.87 16.90 2.34
CA LEU A 156 -25.83 17.89 2.06
C LEU A 156 -25.40 17.86 0.59
N LYS A 157 -25.32 16.68 -0.03
CA LYS A 157 -25.01 16.53 -1.46
C LYS A 157 -26.11 17.08 -2.34
N ALA A 158 -27.37 16.85 -2.00
CA ALA A 158 -28.52 17.43 -2.69
C ALA A 158 -28.52 18.96 -2.59
N LYS A 159 -28.21 19.49 -1.39
CA LYS A 159 -28.14 20.93 -1.13
C LYS A 159 -26.94 21.60 -1.80
N TYR A 160 -25.81 20.91 -1.86
CA TYR A 160 -24.55 21.41 -2.41
C TYR A 160 -23.96 20.39 -3.40
N PRO A 161 -24.47 20.32 -4.65
CA PRO A 161 -24.04 19.32 -5.62
C PRO A 161 -22.55 19.35 -5.94
N ASP A 162 -21.92 20.53 -5.86
CA ASP A 162 -20.49 20.72 -6.14
C ASP A 162 -19.61 20.62 -4.88
N ALA A 163 -20.17 20.24 -3.72
CA ALA A 163 -19.41 20.04 -2.48
C ALA A 163 -18.33 18.96 -2.65
N LYS A 164 -17.18 19.19 -2.02
CA LYS A 164 -16.07 18.22 -2.00
C LYS A 164 -16.12 17.37 -0.74
N PHE A 165 -16.13 16.06 -0.95
CA PHE A 165 -16.02 15.10 0.15
C PHE A 165 -14.57 14.98 0.62
N LEU A 166 -14.41 14.86 1.93
CA LEU A 166 -13.12 14.75 2.59
C LEU A 166 -13.07 13.52 3.49
N VAL A 167 -12.02 12.71 3.30
CA VAL A 167 -11.58 11.72 4.29
C VAL A 167 -10.21 12.14 4.81
N GLY A 168 -9.14 11.81 4.09
CA GLY A 168 -7.77 12.15 4.47
C GLY A 168 -7.19 13.45 3.90
N ASN A 169 -7.94 14.13 3.03
CA ASN A 169 -7.50 15.37 2.37
C ASN A 169 -6.20 15.26 1.52
N THR A 170 -5.79 14.04 1.16
CA THR A 170 -4.50 13.78 0.48
C THR A 170 -4.47 14.19 -0.99
N GLU A 171 -5.63 14.41 -1.62
CA GLU A 171 -5.75 15.00 -2.96
C GLU A 171 -6.29 16.44 -2.89
N VAL A 172 -7.45 16.64 -2.24
CA VAL A 172 -8.09 17.96 -2.15
C VAL A 172 -7.15 19.00 -1.54
N GLY A 173 -6.34 18.64 -0.55
CA GLY A 173 -5.32 19.53 0.02
C GLY A 173 -4.25 19.95 -0.98
N ILE A 174 -3.85 19.06 -1.89
CA ILE A 174 -2.91 19.37 -2.99
C ILE A 174 -3.57 20.27 -4.02
N GLU A 175 -4.82 19.98 -4.40
CA GLU A 175 -5.60 20.81 -5.32
C GLU A 175 -5.76 22.24 -4.80
N MET A 176 -6.12 22.41 -3.53
CA MET A 176 -6.28 23.73 -2.93
C MET A 176 -4.96 24.47 -2.78
N ARG A 177 -3.90 23.79 -2.30
CA ARG A 177 -2.62 24.42 -1.97
C ARG A 177 -1.74 24.68 -3.19
N LEU A 178 -1.61 23.70 -4.08
CA LEU A 178 -0.65 23.75 -5.19
C LEU A 178 -1.30 24.09 -6.52
N LYS A 179 -2.59 23.77 -6.70
CA LYS A 179 -3.34 24.10 -7.93
C LYS A 179 -4.26 25.31 -7.78
N GLY A 180 -4.33 25.90 -6.58
CA GLY A 180 -5.16 27.09 -6.31
C GLY A 180 -6.65 26.86 -6.45
N MET A 181 -7.13 25.61 -6.41
CA MET A 181 -8.56 25.30 -6.51
C MET A 181 -9.30 25.77 -5.26
N GLN A 182 -10.45 26.41 -5.44
CA GLN A 182 -11.26 26.91 -4.33
C GLN A 182 -12.54 26.08 -4.19
N TYR A 183 -12.74 25.53 -3.00
CA TYR A 183 -13.92 24.75 -2.65
C TYR A 183 -14.67 25.43 -1.50
N GLN A 184 -15.92 25.82 -1.74
CA GLN A 184 -16.72 26.56 -0.77
C GLN A 184 -17.42 25.66 0.26
N VAL A 185 -17.70 24.42 -0.10
CA VAL A 185 -18.37 23.45 0.79
C VAL A 185 -17.57 22.17 0.84
N LEU A 186 -17.16 21.80 2.05
CA LEU A 186 -16.40 20.60 2.37
C LEU A 186 -17.22 19.70 3.29
N ILE A 187 -17.30 18.41 2.97
CA ILE A 187 -18.09 17.44 3.76
C ILE A 187 -17.19 16.30 4.19
N SER A 188 -16.92 16.17 5.48
CA SER A 188 -16.16 15.04 6.01
C SER A 188 -17.03 13.80 6.18
N THR A 189 -16.68 12.71 5.52
CA THR A 189 -17.42 11.43 5.58
C THR A 189 -16.80 10.41 6.55
N THR A 190 -15.77 10.82 7.28
CA THR A 190 -14.98 9.97 8.18
C THR A 190 -15.78 9.29 9.29
N HIS A 191 -16.91 9.88 9.72
CA HIS A 191 -17.72 9.42 10.86
C HIS A 191 -19.05 8.77 10.44
N VAL A 192 -19.22 8.47 9.15
CA VAL A 192 -20.45 7.86 8.61
C VAL A 192 -20.27 6.35 8.57
N PRO A 193 -20.93 5.56 9.43
CA PRO A 193 -20.67 4.12 9.57
C PRO A 193 -20.80 3.34 8.27
N GLU A 194 -21.82 3.65 7.46
CA GLU A 194 -22.11 2.98 6.20
C GLU A 194 -20.97 3.13 5.18
N LEU A 195 -20.28 4.27 5.19
CA LEU A 195 -19.11 4.53 4.33
C LEU A 195 -17.82 3.91 4.90
N ASN A 196 -17.83 3.40 6.13
CA ASN A 196 -16.68 2.77 6.78
C ASN A 196 -16.87 1.26 7.00
N VAL A 197 -17.87 0.65 6.34
CA VAL A 197 -18.09 -0.79 6.39
C VAL A 197 -16.88 -1.53 5.83
N LEU A 198 -16.46 -2.59 6.52
CA LEU A 198 -15.45 -3.52 6.03
C LEU A 198 -15.90 -4.93 6.39
N SER A 199 -16.55 -5.62 5.45
CA SER A 199 -17.29 -6.86 5.71
C SER A 199 -16.87 -7.95 4.74
N VAL A 200 -16.47 -9.10 5.28
CA VAL A 200 -16.22 -10.32 4.52
C VAL A 200 -17.57 -11.01 4.31
N LYS A 201 -17.92 -11.29 3.05
CA LYS A 201 -19.10 -12.04 2.64
C LYS A 201 -18.70 -13.42 2.09
N GLU A 202 -19.69 -14.23 1.75
CA GLU A 202 -19.46 -15.55 1.15
C GLU A 202 -18.82 -15.46 -0.24
N ASP A 203 -19.20 -14.48 -1.04
CA ASP A 203 -18.83 -14.32 -2.46
C ASP A 203 -17.80 -13.19 -2.73
N GLY A 204 -17.49 -12.39 -1.71
CA GLY A 204 -16.51 -11.31 -1.82
C GLY A 204 -16.37 -10.48 -0.57
N MET A 205 -15.71 -9.33 -0.70
CA MET A 205 -15.54 -8.35 0.35
C MET A 205 -16.28 -7.06 0.02
N GLU A 206 -17.05 -6.55 0.97
CA GLU A 206 -17.68 -5.22 0.89
C GLU A 206 -16.83 -4.20 1.65
N ILE A 207 -16.44 -3.13 0.95
CA ILE A 207 -15.49 -2.11 1.39
C ILE A 207 -16.13 -0.73 1.21
N GLY A 208 -16.42 -0.04 2.31
CA GLY A 208 -16.98 1.30 2.29
C GLY A 208 -16.04 2.35 1.69
N ALA A 209 -16.60 3.36 1.04
CA ALA A 209 -15.80 4.37 0.32
C ALA A 209 -14.88 5.21 1.23
N ALA A 210 -15.17 5.34 2.52
CA ALA A 210 -14.37 6.08 3.50
C ALA A 210 -13.36 5.21 4.28
N VAL A 211 -13.32 3.89 4.05
CA VAL A 211 -12.30 2.99 4.62
C VAL A 211 -10.90 3.50 4.25
N ARG A 212 -9.97 3.46 5.21
CA ARG A 212 -8.59 3.92 5.00
C ARG A 212 -7.75 2.81 4.36
N LEU A 213 -6.72 3.19 3.58
CA LEU A 213 -5.85 2.22 2.92
C LEU A 213 -5.14 1.29 3.91
N SER A 214 -4.76 1.79 5.10
CA SER A 214 -4.15 0.95 6.14
C SER A 214 -5.13 -0.07 6.75
N GLU A 215 -6.39 0.32 6.96
CA GLU A 215 -7.45 -0.60 7.42
C GLU A 215 -7.72 -1.68 6.39
N LEU A 216 -7.79 -1.31 5.10
CA LEU A 216 -7.95 -2.25 4.00
C LEU A 216 -6.76 -3.23 3.94
N LEU A 217 -5.52 -2.72 4.05
CA LEU A 217 -4.31 -3.55 4.04
C LEU A 217 -4.31 -4.56 5.18
N HIS A 218 -4.70 -4.14 6.40
CA HIS A 218 -4.81 -5.04 7.54
C HIS A 218 -5.87 -6.12 7.30
N ALA A 219 -7.03 -5.75 6.77
CA ALA A 219 -8.09 -6.69 6.47
C ALA A 219 -7.70 -7.69 5.37
N PHE A 220 -7.03 -7.25 4.30
CA PHE A 220 -6.50 -8.16 3.28
C PHE A 220 -5.46 -9.12 3.84
N ARG A 221 -4.51 -8.65 4.65
CA ARG A 221 -3.52 -9.52 5.31
C ARG A 221 -4.21 -10.58 6.19
N LYS A 222 -5.27 -10.20 6.91
CA LYS A 222 -6.11 -11.13 7.68
C LYS A 222 -6.80 -12.16 6.78
N VAL A 223 -7.48 -11.70 5.73
CA VAL A 223 -8.20 -12.56 4.78
C VAL A 223 -7.26 -13.56 4.10
N VAL A 224 -6.07 -13.13 3.66
CA VAL A 224 -5.07 -14.00 3.01
C VAL A 224 -4.55 -15.09 3.94
N ARG A 225 -4.46 -14.82 5.25
CA ARG A 225 -4.05 -15.80 6.25
C ARG A 225 -5.18 -16.79 6.59
N ASP A 226 -6.40 -16.28 6.67
CA ASP A 226 -7.53 -17.03 7.24
C ASP A 226 -8.34 -17.81 6.16
N ARG A 227 -8.19 -17.48 4.87
CA ARG A 227 -8.90 -18.13 3.74
C ARG A 227 -7.98 -18.93 2.82
N ASP A 228 -8.59 -19.75 1.95
CA ASP A 228 -7.88 -20.52 0.93
C ASP A 228 -7.08 -19.60 -0.03
N ALA A 229 -5.86 -20.01 -0.35
CA ALA A 229 -4.97 -19.28 -1.23
C ALA A 229 -5.55 -19.04 -2.64
N ARG A 230 -6.46 -19.92 -3.10
CA ARG A 230 -7.16 -19.85 -4.40
C ARG A 230 -8.23 -18.77 -4.44
N GLU A 231 -8.78 -18.37 -3.31
CA GLU A 231 -9.84 -17.34 -3.21
C GLU A 231 -9.31 -15.92 -3.05
N THR A 232 -8.03 -15.79 -2.72
CA THR A 232 -7.44 -14.55 -2.22
C THR A 232 -6.38 -13.95 -3.15
N SER A 233 -6.33 -14.37 -4.43
CA SER A 233 -5.32 -13.85 -5.36
C SER A 233 -5.44 -12.34 -5.56
N SER A 234 -6.67 -11.81 -5.65
CA SER A 234 -6.91 -10.36 -5.70
C SER A 234 -6.34 -9.67 -4.46
N CYS A 235 -6.66 -10.15 -3.26
CA CYS A 235 -6.18 -9.54 -2.00
C CYS A 235 -4.65 -9.50 -1.93
N LYS A 236 -3.96 -10.56 -2.38
CA LYS A 236 -2.49 -10.61 -2.45
C LYS A 236 -1.96 -9.52 -3.39
N ALA A 237 -2.55 -9.37 -4.57
CA ALA A 237 -2.13 -8.33 -5.50
C ALA A 237 -2.30 -6.91 -4.93
N PHE A 238 -3.41 -6.65 -4.22
CA PHE A 238 -3.59 -5.39 -3.51
C PHE A 238 -2.58 -5.17 -2.38
N ILE A 239 -2.22 -6.21 -1.62
CA ILE A 239 -1.20 -6.11 -0.55
C ILE A 239 0.15 -5.70 -1.15
N GLU A 240 0.59 -6.37 -2.20
CA GLU A 240 1.87 -6.08 -2.86
C GLU A 240 1.88 -4.67 -3.47
N GLN A 241 0.78 -4.26 -4.10
CA GLN A 241 0.66 -2.92 -4.66
C GLN A 241 0.68 -1.83 -3.56
N LEU A 242 0.04 -2.07 -2.42
CA LEU A 242 0.00 -1.15 -1.27
C LEU A 242 1.31 -1.10 -0.49
N LYS A 243 2.18 -2.11 -0.64
CA LYS A 243 3.53 -2.11 -0.08
C LYS A 243 4.33 -0.92 -0.61
N TRP A 244 4.29 -0.71 -1.93
CA TRP A 244 5.05 0.31 -2.66
C TRP A 244 4.27 1.59 -2.99
N PHE A 245 3.09 1.79 -2.39
CA PHE A 245 2.17 2.88 -2.74
C PHE A 245 2.66 4.27 -2.27
N ALA A 246 2.67 4.49 -0.96
CA ALA A 246 3.07 5.72 -0.30
C ALA A 246 3.47 5.40 1.14
N GLY A 247 4.06 6.37 1.85
CA GLY A 247 4.32 6.25 3.28
C GLY A 247 3.07 5.89 4.12
N THR A 248 3.30 5.23 5.26
CA THR A 248 2.25 4.82 6.21
C THR A 248 1.35 5.99 6.65
N GLN A 249 1.91 7.19 6.75
CA GLN A 249 1.21 8.43 7.10
C GLN A 249 0.09 8.73 6.10
N ILE A 250 0.36 8.58 4.79
CA ILE A 250 -0.64 8.77 3.74
C ILE A 250 -1.65 7.62 3.77
N LYS A 251 -1.20 6.36 3.90
CA LYS A 251 -2.09 5.19 3.95
C LYS A 251 -3.07 5.23 5.13
N ASN A 252 -2.68 5.83 6.25
CA ASN A 252 -3.52 5.95 7.45
C ASN A 252 -4.70 6.93 7.31
N VAL A 253 -4.69 7.79 6.30
CA VAL A 253 -5.76 8.80 6.11
C VAL A 253 -6.39 8.76 4.74
N ALA A 254 -5.66 8.34 3.71
CA ALA A 254 -6.19 8.17 2.35
C ALA A 254 -7.27 7.09 2.33
N SER A 255 -8.36 7.36 1.61
CA SER A 255 -9.53 6.48 1.54
C SER A 255 -9.65 5.80 0.21
N ILE A 256 -10.33 4.64 0.20
CA ILE A 256 -10.60 3.87 -1.03
C ILE A 256 -11.39 4.70 -2.03
N GLY A 257 -12.49 5.29 -1.58
CA GLY A 257 -13.34 6.11 -2.43
C GLY A 257 -12.66 7.39 -2.90
N GLY A 258 -11.80 8.00 -2.06
CA GLY A 258 -10.97 9.11 -2.47
C GLY A 258 -10.00 8.73 -3.60
N ASN A 259 -9.32 7.59 -3.49
CA ASN A 259 -8.41 7.09 -4.51
C ASN A 259 -9.14 6.78 -5.84
N ILE A 260 -10.29 6.09 -5.77
CA ILE A 260 -11.11 5.73 -6.93
C ILE A 260 -11.68 7.00 -7.59
N CYS A 261 -12.38 7.86 -6.83
CA CYS A 261 -13.08 9.03 -7.39
C CYS A 261 -12.13 10.13 -7.88
N THR A 262 -10.88 10.16 -7.40
CA THR A 262 -9.86 11.05 -7.96
C THR A 262 -9.56 10.69 -9.42
N ALA A 263 -9.71 9.41 -9.79
CA ALA A 263 -9.49 8.90 -11.15
C ALA A 263 -8.16 9.38 -11.75
N SER A 264 -7.10 9.29 -10.94
CA SER A 264 -5.75 9.60 -11.41
C SER A 264 -5.34 8.58 -12.48
N PRO A 265 -4.78 9.01 -13.62
CA PRO A 265 -4.31 8.09 -14.67
C PRO A 265 -3.20 7.15 -14.20
N ILE A 266 -2.48 7.55 -13.16
CA ILE A 266 -1.37 6.82 -12.52
C ILE A 266 -1.78 6.27 -11.14
N SER A 267 -3.08 6.08 -10.88
CA SER A 267 -3.51 5.40 -9.66
C SER A 267 -3.00 3.95 -9.68
N ASP A 268 -2.36 3.54 -8.60
CA ASP A 268 -1.88 2.16 -8.43
C ASP A 268 -3.01 1.15 -8.21
N LEU A 269 -4.18 1.58 -7.72
CA LEU A 269 -5.25 0.66 -7.33
C LEU A 269 -6.36 0.54 -8.38
N ASN A 270 -6.57 1.58 -9.20
CA ASN A 270 -7.63 1.56 -10.22
C ASN A 270 -7.46 0.40 -11.22
N PRO A 271 -6.25 0.11 -11.74
CA PRO A 271 -6.05 -1.06 -12.60
C PRO A 271 -6.44 -2.38 -11.93
N LEU A 272 -6.14 -2.55 -10.63
CA LEU A 272 -6.51 -3.75 -9.89
C LEU A 272 -8.02 -3.87 -9.66
N TRP A 273 -8.70 -2.76 -9.32
CA TRP A 273 -10.17 -2.78 -9.20
C TRP A 273 -10.83 -3.23 -10.51
N MET A 274 -10.34 -2.71 -11.65
CA MET A 274 -10.81 -3.09 -12.98
C MET A 274 -10.50 -4.56 -13.28
N ALA A 275 -9.24 -4.99 -13.10
CA ALA A 275 -8.81 -6.35 -13.42
C ALA A 275 -9.51 -7.42 -12.57
N SER A 276 -9.77 -7.12 -11.29
CA SER A 276 -10.45 -8.01 -10.35
C SER A 276 -11.98 -8.03 -10.49
N ASN A 277 -12.55 -7.43 -11.54
CA ASN A 277 -14.00 -7.36 -11.75
C ASN A 277 -14.76 -6.76 -10.54
N ALA A 278 -14.16 -5.78 -9.86
CA ALA A 278 -14.80 -5.13 -8.73
C ALA A 278 -16.07 -4.40 -9.17
N LYS A 279 -17.07 -4.38 -8.28
CA LYS A 279 -18.36 -3.71 -8.49
C LYS A 279 -18.46 -2.53 -7.54
N PHE A 280 -18.75 -1.36 -8.06
CA PHE A 280 -18.93 -0.15 -7.28
C PHE A 280 -20.41 0.09 -7.04
N GLN A 281 -20.79 0.26 -5.78
CA GLN A 281 -22.13 0.67 -5.39
C GLN A 281 -22.19 2.19 -5.32
N VAL A 282 -23.05 2.77 -6.15
CA VAL A 282 -23.29 4.22 -6.22
C VAL A 282 -24.68 4.47 -5.67
N ILE A 283 -24.80 5.45 -4.77
CA ILE A 283 -26.07 5.84 -4.16
C ILE A 283 -26.41 7.28 -4.53
N ASP A 284 -27.66 7.51 -4.91
CA ASP A 284 -28.18 8.86 -5.17
C ASP A 284 -28.69 9.54 -3.89
N CYS A 285 -29.02 10.83 -3.99
CA CYS A 285 -29.55 11.60 -2.86
C CYS A 285 -30.94 11.13 -2.36
N LYS A 286 -31.64 10.27 -3.13
CA LYS A 286 -32.93 9.68 -2.78
C LYS A 286 -32.78 8.31 -2.11
N GLY A 287 -31.56 7.78 -2.04
CA GLY A 287 -31.24 6.48 -1.46
C GLY A 287 -31.32 5.31 -2.44
N ASN A 288 -31.50 5.56 -3.74
CA ASN A 288 -31.45 4.49 -4.75
C ASN A 288 -30.01 4.07 -4.99
N ILE A 289 -29.76 2.76 -5.07
CA ILE A 289 -28.44 2.20 -5.31
C ILE A 289 -28.38 1.60 -6.72
N ARG A 290 -27.34 1.97 -7.47
CA ARG A 290 -26.96 1.29 -8.71
C ARG A 290 -25.57 0.68 -8.59
N THR A 291 -25.36 -0.40 -9.31
CA THR A 291 -24.06 -1.09 -9.36
C THR A 291 -23.38 -0.82 -10.69
N VAL A 292 -22.10 -0.44 -10.65
CA VAL A 292 -21.27 -0.15 -11.81
C VAL A 292 -20.04 -1.05 -11.78
N LEU A 293 -19.67 -1.68 -12.89
CA LEU A 293 -18.39 -2.39 -12.97
C LEU A 293 -17.24 -1.39 -12.95
N ALA A 294 -16.16 -1.69 -12.23
CA ALA A 294 -14.99 -0.83 -12.14
C ALA A 294 -14.44 -0.43 -13.53
N GLU A 295 -14.45 -1.35 -14.50
CA GLU A 295 -14.02 -1.10 -15.88
C GLU A 295 -14.83 0.02 -16.59
N LYS A 296 -16.10 0.21 -16.20
CA LYS A 296 -17.00 1.21 -16.80
C LYS A 296 -17.09 2.52 -16.01
N PHE A 297 -16.44 2.60 -14.86
CA PHE A 297 -16.58 3.73 -13.95
C PHE A 297 -15.72 4.94 -14.34
N PHE A 298 -14.60 4.73 -15.06
CA PHE A 298 -13.67 5.79 -15.44
C PHE A 298 -13.99 6.29 -16.85
N LEU A 299 -14.51 7.52 -16.96
CA LEU A 299 -15.05 8.07 -18.22
C LEU A 299 -14.07 8.99 -18.96
N GLY A 300 -13.01 9.42 -18.31
CA GLY A 300 -12.02 10.33 -18.88
C GLY A 300 -11.06 10.85 -17.82
N TYR A 301 -10.15 11.75 -18.23
CA TYR A 301 -9.15 12.34 -17.33
C TYR A 301 -9.81 12.96 -16.10
N ARG A 302 -9.55 12.35 -14.92
CA ARG A 302 -10.16 12.75 -13.62
C ARG A 302 -11.69 12.86 -13.66
N LYS A 303 -12.34 12.03 -14.50
CA LYS A 303 -13.80 12.00 -14.68
C LYS A 303 -14.32 10.59 -14.44
N VAL A 304 -15.33 10.48 -13.58
CA VAL A 304 -15.96 9.22 -13.20
C VAL A 304 -17.46 9.21 -13.52
N ASP A 305 -18.04 8.02 -13.57
CA ASP A 305 -19.46 7.77 -13.76
C ASP A 305 -20.24 8.00 -12.45
N LEU A 306 -20.29 9.27 -12.01
CA LEU A 306 -21.14 9.74 -10.92
C LEU A 306 -21.95 10.94 -11.41
N ALA A 307 -23.27 10.87 -11.26
CA ALA A 307 -24.15 12.01 -11.44
C ALA A 307 -23.95 13.05 -10.32
N ARG A 308 -24.52 14.25 -10.52
CA ARG A 308 -24.33 15.37 -9.58
C ARG A 308 -24.93 15.11 -8.19
N ASP A 309 -25.94 14.27 -8.11
CA ASP A 309 -26.65 13.85 -6.91
C ASP A 309 -26.19 12.46 -6.41
N GLU A 310 -25.11 11.91 -6.95
CA GLU A 310 -24.59 10.60 -6.57
C GLU A 310 -23.29 10.68 -5.76
N ILE A 311 -23.05 9.64 -4.96
CA ILE A 311 -21.79 9.37 -4.29
C ILE A 311 -21.41 7.88 -4.44
N LEU A 312 -20.12 7.58 -4.38
CA LEU A 312 -19.65 6.21 -4.19
C LEU A 312 -19.92 5.78 -2.74
N LEU A 313 -20.73 4.73 -2.57
CA LEU A 313 -21.10 4.17 -1.27
C LEU A 313 -20.06 3.14 -0.81
N SER A 314 -19.84 2.12 -1.64
CA SER A 314 -18.95 1.01 -1.34
C SER A 314 -18.42 0.35 -2.62
N VAL A 315 -17.41 -0.50 -2.43
CA VAL A 315 -16.77 -1.35 -3.43
C VAL A 315 -16.97 -2.79 -2.99
N PHE A 316 -17.41 -3.62 -3.91
CA PHE A 316 -17.49 -5.06 -3.74
C PHE A 316 -16.38 -5.73 -4.55
N LEU A 317 -15.46 -6.40 -3.87
CA LEU A 317 -14.36 -7.17 -4.46
C LEU A 317 -14.70 -8.67 -4.42
N PRO A 318 -14.98 -9.32 -5.55
CA PRO A 318 -15.30 -10.75 -5.56
C PRO A 318 -14.08 -11.61 -5.17
N TRP A 319 -14.33 -12.77 -4.56
CA TRP A 319 -13.29 -13.79 -4.39
C TRP A 319 -12.85 -14.36 -5.73
N THR A 320 -11.58 -14.76 -5.81
CA THR A 320 -11.07 -15.44 -7.02
C THR A 320 -11.53 -16.89 -7.05
N ARG A 321 -11.75 -17.41 -8.25
CA ARG A 321 -12.09 -18.82 -8.47
C ARG A 321 -10.83 -19.69 -8.43
N PRO A 322 -10.95 -21.02 -8.28
CA PRO A 322 -9.85 -21.93 -8.55
C PRO A 322 -9.27 -21.68 -9.95
N PHE A 323 -7.93 -21.64 -10.07
CA PHE A 323 -7.21 -21.33 -11.31
C PHE A 323 -7.43 -19.92 -11.86
N GLU A 324 -7.91 -19.00 -11.03
CA GLU A 324 -7.97 -17.57 -11.31
C GLU A 324 -6.87 -16.84 -10.55
N TYR A 325 -6.05 -16.10 -11.29
CA TYR A 325 -4.87 -15.42 -10.77
C TYR A 325 -4.96 -13.93 -11.08
N VAL A 326 -4.61 -13.12 -10.10
CA VAL A 326 -4.50 -11.66 -10.21
C VAL A 326 -3.07 -11.26 -9.83
N LYS A 327 -2.46 -10.41 -10.65
CA LYS A 327 -1.10 -9.90 -10.44
C LYS A 327 -1.01 -8.40 -10.73
N GLU A 328 -0.32 -7.72 -9.84
CA GLU A 328 0.03 -6.31 -9.85
C GLU A 328 1.44 -6.08 -10.42
N PHE A 329 1.64 -4.94 -11.06
CA PHE A 329 2.94 -4.47 -11.53
C PHE A 329 3.04 -2.96 -11.32
N LYS A 330 4.21 -2.47 -10.93
CA LYS A 330 4.50 -1.04 -10.81
C LYS A 330 5.96 -0.77 -11.18
N GLN A 331 6.14 0.25 -12.01
CA GLN A 331 7.45 0.85 -12.28
C GLN A 331 7.43 2.32 -11.85
N ALA A 332 8.44 2.72 -11.08
CA ALA A 332 8.64 4.09 -10.61
C ALA A 332 10.14 4.43 -10.61
N HIS A 333 10.53 5.67 -10.28
CA HIS A 333 11.95 6.05 -10.22
C HIS A 333 12.64 5.51 -8.98
N ARG A 334 11.88 5.29 -7.91
CA ARG A 334 12.34 4.66 -6.66
C ARG A 334 11.31 3.64 -6.19
N ARG A 335 11.78 2.68 -5.39
CA ARG A 335 10.94 1.58 -4.90
C ARG A 335 9.78 2.04 -4.01
N ASP A 336 10.06 3.02 -3.14
CA ASP A 336 9.16 3.46 -2.07
C ASP A 336 8.73 4.91 -2.26
N ASP A 337 7.47 5.21 -1.90
CA ASP A 337 6.90 6.57 -1.83
C ASP A 337 6.97 7.37 -3.15
N ASP A 338 6.77 6.71 -4.30
CA ASP A 338 6.82 7.36 -5.61
C ASP A 338 5.60 7.04 -6.47
N ILE A 339 5.28 7.97 -7.37
CA ILE A 339 4.22 7.78 -8.34
C ILE A 339 4.66 6.81 -9.44
N ALA A 340 3.72 6.02 -9.96
CA ALA A 340 4.02 5.11 -11.05
C ALA A 340 4.31 5.89 -12.35
N ILE A 341 5.35 5.45 -13.06
CA ILE A 341 5.57 5.76 -14.48
C ILE A 341 4.55 4.95 -15.30
N VAL A 342 4.51 3.64 -15.06
CA VAL A 342 3.49 2.68 -15.53
C VAL A 342 3.18 1.72 -14.40
N ASN A 343 1.93 1.33 -14.29
CA ASN A 343 1.51 0.23 -13.44
C ASN A 343 0.49 -0.63 -14.20
N ALA A 344 0.25 -1.84 -13.70
CA ALA A 344 -0.74 -2.73 -14.30
C ALA A 344 -1.42 -3.62 -13.25
N GLY A 345 -2.69 -3.92 -13.51
CA GLY A 345 -3.43 -4.99 -12.88
C GLY A 345 -3.81 -6.00 -13.94
N MET A 346 -3.43 -7.26 -13.74
CA MET A 346 -3.70 -8.33 -14.69
C MET A 346 -4.44 -9.46 -13.99
N ARG A 347 -5.47 -10.01 -14.63
CA ARG A 347 -6.20 -11.18 -14.18
C ARG A 347 -6.30 -12.19 -15.32
N VAL A 348 -6.11 -13.46 -15.00
CA VAL A 348 -6.36 -14.58 -15.91
C VAL A 348 -7.10 -15.68 -15.19
N TYR A 349 -8.07 -16.29 -15.86
CA TYR A 349 -8.78 -17.48 -15.40
C TYR A 349 -8.50 -18.62 -16.36
N LEU A 350 -7.89 -19.67 -15.84
CA LEU A 350 -7.43 -20.82 -16.60
C LEU A 350 -8.39 -21.99 -16.42
N GLN A 351 -8.56 -22.77 -17.49
CA GLN A 351 -9.22 -24.07 -17.46
C GLN A 351 -8.28 -25.13 -18.03
N GLU A 352 -8.31 -26.30 -17.40
CA GLU A 352 -7.57 -27.45 -17.88
C GLU A 352 -8.34 -28.10 -19.04
N LYS A 353 -7.67 -28.31 -20.17
CA LYS A 353 -8.20 -28.96 -21.36
C LYS A 353 -7.12 -29.85 -21.97
N SER A 354 -7.32 -31.16 -21.95
CA SER A 354 -6.39 -32.15 -22.52
C SER A 354 -4.96 -31.97 -21.99
N GLU A 355 -4.80 -31.95 -20.66
CA GLU A 355 -3.52 -31.76 -19.95
C GLU A 355 -2.81 -30.42 -20.21
N ASN A 356 -3.49 -29.48 -20.88
CA ASN A 356 -2.98 -28.15 -21.16
C ASN A 356 -3.88 -27.07 -20.54
N TRP A 357 -3.32 -25.89 -20.29
CA TRP A 357 -4.07 -24.75 -19.74
C TRP A 357 -4.56 -23.84 -20.84
N VAL A 358 -5.85 -23.53 -20.83
CA VAL A 358 -6.51 -22.61 -21.76
C VAL A 358 -7.03 -21.40 -20.99
N ILE A 359 -6.81 -20.20 -21.53
CA ILE A 359 -7.37 -18.97 -20.97
C ILE A 359 -8.87 -18.94 -21.25
N SER A 360 -9.67 -18.99 -20.20
CA SER A 360 -11.13 -18.89 -20.30
C SER A 360 -11.63 -17.46 -20.20
N ASP A 361 -10.90 -16.62 -19.46
CA ASP A 361 -11.24 -15.22 -19.24
C ASP A 361 -9.98 -14.45 -18.81
N ALA A 362 -9.85 -13.19 -19.24
CA ALA A 362 -8.67 -12.37 -18.99
C ALA A 362 -9.04 -10.88 -18.87
N SER A 363 -8.28 -10.15 -18.06
CA SER A 363 -8.35 -8.70 -17.98
C SER A 363 -6.96 -8.15 -17.78
N ILE A 364 -6.54 -7.23 -18.66
CA ILE A 364 -5.23 -6.58 -18.59
C ILE A 364 -5.48 -5.08 -18.59
N VAL A 365 -5.06 -4.41 -17.52
CA VAL A 365 -5.35 -2.99 -17.31
C VAL A 365 -4.07 -2.28 -16.93
N TYR A 366 -3.79 -1.15 -17.60
CA TYR A 366 -2.61 -0.32 -17.37
C TYR A 366 -2.99 1.05 -16.82
N GLY A 367 -2.12 1.62 -15.98
CA GLY A 367 -2.10 3.05 -15.66
C GLY A 367 -0.83 3.71 -16.17
N GLY A 368 -0.85 5.04 -16.29
CA GLY A 368 0.29 5.84 -16.77
C GLY A 368 0.50 5.85 -18.29
N VAL A 369 -0.31 5.10 -19.04
CA VAL A 369 -0.22 5.00 -20.50
C VAL A 369 -1.38 5.67 -21.26
N ALA A 370 -2.39 6.17 -20.55
CA ALA A 370 -3.52 6.88 -21.11
C ALA A 370 -4.06 7.91 -20.09
N PRO A 371 -5.00 8.80 -20.46
CA PRO A 371 -5.63 9.73 -19.52
C PRO A 371 -6.53 9.07 -18.46
N ILE A 372 -6.77 7.76 -18.58
CA ILE A 372 -7.48 6.91 -17.61
C ILE A 372 -6.71 5.61 -17.42
N SER A 373 -7.07 4.82 -16.41
CA SER A 373 -6.68 3.41 -16.39
C SER A 373 -7.28 2.71 -17.62
N LEU A 374 -6.41 2.17 -18.48
CA LEU A 374 -6.73 1.64 -19.80
C LEU A 374 -6.87 0.12 -19.74
N SER A 375 -8.03 -0.40 -20.11
CA SER A 375 -8.23 -1.83 -20.36
C SER A 375 -7.72 -2.17 -21.77
N ALA A 376 -6.82 -3.14 -21.90
CA ALA A 376 -6.30 -3.62 -23.18
C ALA A 376 -7.30 -4.60 -23.80
N VAL A 377 -8.30 -4.03 -24.50
CA VAL A 377 -9.49 -4.75 -24.96
C VAL A 377 -9.15 -5.71 -26.11
N GLU A 378 -8.33 -5.29 -27.08
CA GLU A 378 -7.94 -6.19 -28.16
C GLU A 378 -7.09 -7.35 -27.63
N THR A 379 -6.20 -7.06 -26.69
CA THR A 379 -5.34 -8.07 -26.06
C THR A 379 -6.16 -9.05 -25.24
N LYS A 380 -7.11 -8.61 -24.41
CA LYS A 380 -7.93 -9.53 -23.61
C LYS A 380 -8.78 -10.44 -24.51
N GLU A 381 -9.36 -9.90 -25.58
CA GLU A 381 -10.15 -10.69 -26.55
C GLU A 381 -9.29 -11.71 -27.29
N PHE A 382 -8.07 -11.32 -27.67
CA PHE A 382 -7.11 -12.22 -28.32
C PHE A 382 -6.66 -13.39 -27.43
N LEU A 383 -6.52 -13.16 -26.12
CA LEU A 383 -6.04 -14.18 -25.18
C LEU A 383 -7.06 -15.29 -24.93
N VAL A 384 -8.35 -14.96 -24.89
CA VAL A 384 -9.42 -15.92 -24.58
C VAL A 384 -9.45 -17.05 -25.61
N GLY A 385 -9.52 -18.28 -25.12
CA GLY A 385 -9.52 -19.51 -25.92
C GLY A 385 -8.13 -20.03 -26.32
N LYS A 386 -7.05 -19.32 -25.97
CA LYS A 386 -5.68 -19.74 -26.30
C LYS A 386 -4.99 -20.53 -25.20
N TYR A 387 -4.01 -21.34 -25.60
CA TYR A 387 -3.18 -22.12 -24.67
C TYR A 387 -2.14 -21.23 -23.99
N TRP A 388 -1.98 -21.40 -22.67
CA TRP A 388 -1.03 -20.65 -21.85
C TRP A 388 0.41 -21.14 -22.09
N ASN A 389 1.08 -20.59 -23.11
CA ASN A 389 2.44 -20.98 -23.50
C ASN A 389 3.30 -19.78 -23.95
N GLN A 390 4.56 -20.05 -24.30
CA GLN A 390 5.53 -19.02 -24.69
C GLN A 390 5.18 -18.33 -26.02
N GLU A 391 4.57 -19.06 -26.97
CA GLU A 391 4.15 -18.51 -28.26
C GLU A 391 3.04 -17.47 -28.08
N LEU A 392 2.07 -17.77 -27.19
CA LEU A 392 1.00 -16.86 -26.82
C LEU A 392 1.54 -15.51 -26.33
N LEU A 393 2.58 -15.52 -25.50
CA LEU A 393 3.20 -14.30 -24.99
C LEU A 393 3.71 -13.41 -26.13
N GLN A 394 4.45 -14.00 -27.09
CA GLN A 394 5.03 -13.23 -28.20
C GLN A 394 3.96 -12.59 -29.08
N ASP A 395 2.86 -13.31 -29.33
CA ASP A 395 1.79 -12.75 -30.14
C ASP A 395 0.93 -11.75 -29.35
N ALA A 396 0.68 -11.99 -28.05
CA ALA A 396 -0.03 -11.05 -27.19
C ALA A 396 0.70 -9.70 -27.11
N LEU A 397 2.04 -9.70 -27.04
CA LEU A 397 2.83 -8.46 -27.06
C LEU A 397 2.65 -7.65 -28.35
N LYS A 398 2.47 -8.30 -29.51
CA LYS A 398 2.19 -7.62 -30.78
C LYS A 398 0.80 -6.99 -30.79
N ILE A 399 -0.19 -7.65 -30.18
CA ILE A 399 -1.55 -7.11 -30.05
C ILE A 399 -1.58 -5.95 -29.05
N LEU A 400 -0.85 -6.07 -27.95
CA LEU A 400 -0.78 -5.04 -26.91
C LEU A 400 -0.33 -3.67 -27.45
N GLN A 401 0.56 -3.64 -28.44
CA GLN A 401 0.99 -2.41 -29.11
C GLN A 401 -0.14 -1.63 -29.81
N ARG A 402 -1.28 -2.29 -30.07
CA ARG A 402 -2.47 -1.66 -30.64
C ARG A 402 -3.34 -1.03 -29.56
N ASP A 403 -3.48 -1.70 -28.41
CA ASP A 403 -4.20 -1.16 -27.25
C ASP A 403 -3.43 0.00 -26.61
N VAL A 404 -2.13 -0.19 -26.36
CA VAL A 404 -1.27 0.76 -25.65
C VAL A 404 -0.44 1.53 -26.66
N PHE A 405 -1.01 2.63 -27.16
CA PHE A 405 -0.33 3.52 -28.09
C PHE A 405 -0.02 4.89 -27.46
N LEU A 406 1.26 5.21 -27.34
CA LEU A 406 1.76 6.48 -26.83
C LEU A 406 2.42 7.29 -27.96
N LYS A 407 1.97 8.53 -28.14
CA LYS A 407 2.65 9.49 -29.03
C LYS A 407 3.95 9.98 -28.40
N GLN A 408 4.93 10.40 -29.20
CA GLN A 408 6.22 10.91 -28.70
C GLN A 408 6.07 12.13 -27.78
N ASP A 409 5.03 12.94 -27.97
CA ASP A 409 4.69 14.11 -27.17
C ASP A 409 3.74 13.79 -25.99
N ALA A 410 3.53 12.51 -25.67
CA ALA A 410 2.63 12.11 -24.60
C ALA A 410 3.06 12.73 -23.25
N PRO A 411 2.11 13.32 -22.48
CA PRO A 411 2.40 13.86 -21.16
C PRO A 411 3.11 12.83 -20.27
N GLY A 412 4.09 13.31 -19.49
CA GLY A 412 4.96 12.47 -18.66
C GLY A 412 6.24 11.98 -19.36
N GLY A 413 6.36 12.08 -20.68
CA GLY A 413 7.56 11.69 -21.42
C GLY A 413 7.87 10.18 -21.32
N MET A 414 9.13 9.78 -21.41
CA MET A 414 9.57 8.37 -21.22
C MET A 414 8.81 7.36 -22.10
N VAL A 415 8.41 7.76 -23.31
CA VAL A 415 7.52 6.97 -24.19
C VAL A 415 8.14 5.63 -24.58
N GLU A 416 9.46 5.51 -24.68
CA GLU A 416 10.13 4.23 -24.98
C GLU A 416 10.25 3.31 -23.76
N ILE A 417 10.21 3.88 -22.55
CA ILE A 417 10.26 3.12 -21.28
C ILE A 417 8.86 2.62 -20.89
N ARG A 418 7.83 3.40 -21.23
CA ARG A 418 6.42 3.07 -21.03
C ARG A 418 5.92 2.14 -22.11
#